data_AF-A0A7C1ZUI3-F1
#
_entry.id   AF-A0A7C1ZUI3-F1
#
_cell.length_a   1.000
_cell.length_b   1.000
_cell.length_c   1.000
_cell.angle_alpha   90.00
_cell.angle_beta   90.00
_cell.angle_gamma   90.00
#
_symmetry.space_group_name_H-M   'P 1'
#
loop_
_entity.id
_entity.type
_entity.pdbx_description
1 polymer ?
#
loop_
_entity_poly.entity_id
_entity_poly.type
_entity_poly.pdbx_seq_one_letter_code
_entity_poly.pdbx_strand_id
1 'polypeptide(L)'
;MPPAARLTDIHSCPKMPAGPITAPGEPTVLICGMPAARLGDAVACSSPEFIASGEDTVLIGGKPAARMGDLTGGPNVCPGAGPGVITTGCPTVLIGKNYHANVLAKAAETGAPFCEAVDLKIKSQLDNTGWFESDSIARDIVNALSDTELDKLTPETKKRLAKELKNGHISQEDKDALNKLLRIRSISIKRKDIDIGGEDKYGHWWLEIDNSESYGWWPKNQVGLGETLGGTDGELNGQTLYGGTSTTDPHHGDPANTDFNPTIDPDDTRTVDEIKNCLRQFANSYSGEWRWTVGAGQNCHTFQKSAMQHCGLNEPY
;
A
#
# COMPACT_ATOMS: atom_id res chain seq x y z
N MET A 1 -18.55 21.74 10.37
CA MET A 1 -18.56 22.28 11.75
C MET A 1 -19.72 23.28 11.87
N PRO A 2 -20.90 22.84 12.35
CA PRO A 2 -22.03 23.74 12.60
C PRO A 2 -21.83 24.64 13.84
N PRO A 3 -22.57 25.76 13.94
CA PRO A 3 -22.67 26.57 15.15
C PRO A 3 -23.06 25.75 16.39
N ALA A 4 -22.42 26.03 17.52
CA ALA A 4 -22.72 25.41 18.80
C ALA A 4 -24.08 25.88 19.35
N ALA A 5 -24.90 24.94 19.82
CA ALA A 5 -26.18 25.25 20.44
C ALA A 5 -26.01 25.61 21.91
N ARG A 6 -26.90 26.47 22.42
CA ARG A 6 -26.92 26.98 23.78
C ARG A 6 -28.34 26.97 24.31
N LEU A 7 -28.49 27.25 25.61
CA LEU A 7 -29.80 27.64 26.12
C LEU A 7 -30.36 28.80 25.29
N THR A 8 -31.68 28.82 25.13
CA THR A 8 -32.46 29.77 24.31
C THR A 8 -32.33 29.64 22.79
N ASP A 9 -31.37 28.85 22.27
CA ASP A 9 -31.35 28.55 20.84
C ASP A 9 -32.59 27.72 20.46
N ILE A 10 -33.09 27.94 19.25
CA ILE A 10 -34.41 27.48 18.81
C ILE A 10 -34.30 26.08 18.20
N HIS A 11 -35.26 25.23 18.54
CA HIS A 11 -35.56 24.02 17.79
C HIS A 11 -36.83 24.20 16.96
N SER A 12 -36.87 23.58 15.79
CA SER A 12 -38.07 23.47 14.96
C SER A 12 -38.68 22.09 15.09
N CYS A 13 -39.98 22.04 15.38
CA CYS A 13 -40.80 20.84 15.37
C CYS A 13 -41.72 20.86 14.13
N PRO A 14 -41.82 19.77 13.34
CA PRO A 14 -42.67 19.76 12.14
C PRO A 14 -44.17 19.96 12.39
N LYS A 15 -44.63 19.80 13.64
CA LYS A 15 -46.06 19.88 14.01
C LYS A 15 -46.43 21.03 14.94
N MET A 16 -45.44 21.67 15.57
CA MET A 16 -45.67 22.65 16.64
C MET A 16 -44.80 23.89 16.45
N PRO A 17 -45.19 25.04 17.03
CA PRO A 17 -44.35 26.23 17.01
C PRO A 17 -42.95 25.95 17.56
N ALA A 18 -41.95 26.53 16.91
CA ALA A 18 -40.56 26.43 17.32
C ALA A 18 -40.36 26.94 18.76
N GLY A 19 -39.53 26.26 19.54
CA GLY A 19 -39.31 26.58 20.94
C GLY A 19 -37.84 26.49 21.36
N PRO A 20 -37.44 27.22 22.41
CA PRO A 20 -36.05 27.29 22.85
C PRO A 20 -35.59 26.02 23.59
N ILE A 21 -34.28 25.79 23.61
CA ILE A 21 -33.64 24.90 24.57
C ILE A 21 -33.72 25.54 25.97
N THR A 22 -34.19 24.80 26.98
CA THR A 22 -34.62 25.37 28.27
C THR A 22 -33.75 24.99 29.47
N ALA A 23 -33.33 23.74 29.60
CA ALA A 23 -32.60 23.26 30.79
C ALA A 23 -32.01 21.85 30.57
N PRO A 24 -31.06 21.39 31.40
CA PRO A 24 -30.24 22.17 32.32
C PRO A 24 -29.17 23.01 31.61
N GLY A 25 -28.79 22.67 30.37
CA GLY A 25 -27.56 23.20 29.78
C GLY A 25 -26.33 22.78 30.60
N GLU A 26 -25.15 23.31 30.28
CA GLU A 26 -23.97 23.25 31.16
C GLU A 26 -23.62 24.64 31.68
N PRO A 27 -23.95 24.97 32.95
CA PRO A 27 -23.77 26.32 33.48
C PRO A 27 -22.30 26.74 33.61
N THR A 28 -21.37 25.79 33.66
CA THR A 28 -19.93 26.08 33.77
C THR A 28 -19.27 26.37 32.41
N VAL A 29 -19.91 25.99 31.31
CA VAL A 29 -19.39 26.18 29.95
C VAL A 29 -20.28 27.17 29.21
N LEU A 30 -19.81 28.42 29.13
CA LEU A 30 -20.53 29.50 28.49
C LEU A 30 -20.07 29.68 27.04
N ILE A 31 -20.99 29.49 26.09
CA ILE A 31 -20.75 29.73 24.67
C ILE A 31 -21.50 31.02 24.30
N CYS A 32 -20.78 32.00 23.75
CA CYS A 32 -21.36 33.33 23.49
C CYS A 32 -22.11 33.92 24.72
N GLY A 33 -21.62 33.66 25.94
CA GLY A 33 -22.20 34.16 27.19
C GLY A 33 -23.42 33.41 27.73
N MET A 34 -23.87 32.32 27.09
CA MET A 34 -24.99 31.50 27.57
C MET A 34 -24.54 30.05 27.84
N PRO A 35 -25.19 29.33 28.78
CA PRO A 35 -24.85 27.93 29.05
C PRO A 35 -24.96 27.06 27.79
N ALA A 36 -23.93 26.26 27.53
CA ALA A 36 -23.86 25.39 26.36
C ALA A 36 -24.90 24.27 26.42
N ALA A 37 -25.54 23.98 25.30
CA ALA A 37 -26.49 22.89 25.19
C ALA A 37 -25.81 21.58 24.81
N ARG A 38 -26.40 20.46 25.22
CA ARG A 38 -25.82 19.11 25.14
C ARG A 38 -26.90 18.06 24.94
N LEU A 39 -26.46 16.86 24.57
CA LEU A 39 -27.32 15.68 24.50
C LEU A 39 -28.13 15.51 25.79
N GLY A 40 -29.46 15.40 25.63
CA GLY A 40 -30.41 15.21 26.71
C GLY A 40 -30.90 16.49 27.38
N ASP A 41 -30.46 17.68 26.97
CA ASP A 41 -31.07 18.93 27.46
C ASP A 41 -32.51 19.05 26.91
N ALA A 42 -33.41 19.54 27.73
CA ALA A 42 -34.83 19.73 27.43
C ALA A 42 -35.05 20.90 26.46
N VAL A 43 -35.96 20.68 25.52
CA VAL A 43 -36.45 21.72 24.60
C VAL A 43 -37.91 22.03 24.90
N ALA A 44 -38.26 23.31 24.84
CA ALA A 44 -39.64 23.74 25.00
C ALA A 44 -40.45 23.31 23.77
N CYS A 45 -41.32 22.34 23.97
CA CYS A 45 -42.32 21.88 23.01
C CYS A 45 -43.61 21.57 23.79
N SER A 46 -44.74 21.38 23.10
CA SER A 46 -46.01 21.00 23.74
C SER A 46 -45.97 19.63 24.43
N SER A 47 -45.01 18.78 24.03
CA SER A 47 -44.68 17.52 24.68
C SER A 47 -43.24 17.57 25.21
N PRO A 48 -42.90 16.82 26.27
CA PRO A 48 -41.52 16.70 26.72
C PRO A 48 -40.60 16.19 25.61
N GLU A 49 -39.67 17.02 25.18
CA GLU A 49 -38.65 16.72 24.18
C GLU A 49 -37.26 17.06 24.71
N PHE A 50 -36.26 16.36 24.17
CA PHE A 50 -34.87 16.53 24.53
C PHE A 50 -34.00 16.59 23.28
N ILE A 51 -32.79 17.13 23.41
CA ILE A 51 -31.76 17.00 22.38
C ILE A 51 -31.38 15.53 22.27
N ALA A 52 -31.63 14.95 21.10
CA ALA A 52 -31.52 13.52 20.81
C ALA A 52 -30.21 13.13 20.11
N SER A 53 -29.47 14.09 19.55
CA SER A 53 -28.12 13.88 19.02
C SER A 53 -27.18 15.03 19.39
N GLY A 54 -25.88 14.78 19.33
CA GLY A 54 -24.82 15.77 19.56
C GLY A 54 -23.50 15.31 18.93
N GLU A 55 -22.47 16.16 18.96
CA GLU A 55 -21.12 15.80 18.55
C GLU A 55 -20.42 15.00 19.66
N ASP A 56 -20.16 13.73 19.40
CA ASP A 56 -19.56 12.78 20.35
C ASP A 56 -18.07 13.06 20.63
N THR A 57 -17.35 13.68 19.69
CA THR A 57 -15.95 14.06 19.89
C THR A 57 -15.74 15.29 20.75
N VAL A 58 -16.79 16.05 21.04
CA VAL A 58 -16.73 17.26 21.88
C VAL A 58 -17.68 17.10 23.05
N LEU A 59 -17.13 16.80 24.22
CA LEU A 59 -17.90 16.58 25.44
C LEU A 59 -17.94 17.85 26.30
N ILE A 60 -19.15 18.31 26.61
CA ILE A 60 -19.40 19.44 27.52
C ILE A 60 -20.00 18.85 28.80
N GLY A 61 -19.33 19.02 29.94
CA GLY A 61 -19.70 18.37 31.20
C GLY A 61 -19.99 16.86 31.07
N GLY A 62 -19.17 16.17 30.26
CA GLY A 62 -19.25 14.72 30.06
C GLY A 62 -20.30 14.22 29.06
N LYS A 63 -21.07 15.11 28.42
CA LYS A 63 -22.09 14.72 27.41
C LYS A 63 -21.75 15.32 26.03
N PRO A 64 -22.13 14.65 24.92
CA PRO A 64 -21.95 15.19 23.57
C PRO A 64 -22.54 16.60 23.42
N ALA A 65 -21.75 17.51 22.85
CA ALA A 65 -22.15 18.90 22.65
C ALA A 65 -23.21 19.04 21.56
N ALA A 66 -24.25 19.84 21.81
CA ALA A 66 -25.31 20.09 20.84
C ALA A 66 -24.93 21.21 19.86
N ARG A 67 -25.45 21.12 18.65
CA ARG A 67 -25.15 22.03 17.53
C ARG A 67 -26.40 22.30 16.71
N MET A 68 -26.36 23.37 15.93
CA MET A 68 -27.34 23.58 14.88
C MET A 68 -27.36 22.38 13.92
N GLY A 69 -28.54 21.83 13.66
CA GLY A 69 -28.74 20.63 12.85
C GLY A 69 -28.86 19.32 13.65
N ASP A 70 -28.53 19.33 14.95
CA ASP A 70 -28.73 18.14 15.78
C ASP A 70 -30.23 17.90 16.05
N LEU A 71 -30.60 16.63 16.16
CA LEU A 71 -31.98 16.19 16.29
C LEU A 71 -32.53 16.47 17.70
N THR A 72 -33.81 16.78 17.77
CA THR A 72 -34.58 16.81 19.01
C THR A 72 -35.71 15.77 18.95
N GLY A 73 -36.04 15.21 20.10
CA GLY A 73 -37.13 14.25 20.21
C GLY A 73 -37.29 13.70 21.63
N GLY A 74 -38.37 12.96 21.85
CA GLY A 74 -38.67 12.31 23.12
C GLY A 74 -39.38 10.96 22.90
N PRO A 75 -39.68 10.20 23.97
CA PRO A 75 -40.38 8.91 23.89
C PRO A 75 -41.79 9.03 23.27
N ASN A 76 -42.36 10.23 23.30
CA ASN A 76 -43.61 10.58 22.60
C ASN A 76 -43.29 11.51 21.42
N VAL A 77 -42.47 11.06 20.46
CA VAL A 77 -42.32 11.76 19.18
C VAL A 77 -43.71 12.10 18.67
N CYS A 78 -43.95 13.36 18.30
CA CYS A 78 -45.24 13.83 17.79
C CYS A 78 -45.80 12.77 16.81
N PRO A 79 -46.90 12.04 17.13
CA PRO A 79 -47.32 10.87 16.36
C PRO A 79 -47.50 11.24 14.88
N GLY A 80 -46.68 10.65 14.00
CA GLY A 80 -46.69 10.93 12.56
C GLY A 80 -45.96 12.20 12.13
N ALA A 81 -44.95 12.68 12.87
CA ALA A 81 -43.97 13.65 12.41
C ALA A 81 -42.56 13.14 12.78
N GLY A 82 -41.57 13.40 11.91
CA GLY A 82 -40.18 13.03 12.17
C GLY A 82 -39.56 13.79 13.34
N PRO A 83 -38.28 13.55 13.67
CA PRO A 83 -37.58 14.27 14.72
C PRO A 83 -37.53 15.78 14.42
N GLY A 84 -37.56 16.60 15.48
CA GLY A 84 -37.27 18.02 15.37
C GLY A 84 -35.78 18.27 15.16
N VAL A 85 -35.41 19.53 14.91
CA VAL A 85 -34.01 19.91 14.69
C VAL A 85 -33.69 21.25 15.34
N ILE A 86 -32.48 21.40 15.88
CA ILE A 86 -31.98 22.70 16.34
C ILE A 86 -31.69 23.59 15.13
N THR A 87 -32.29 24.78 15.07
CA THR A 87 -32.20 25.69 13.92
C THR A 87 -31.32 26.92 14.15
N THR A 88 -30.94 27.21 15.40
CA THR A 88 -30.02 28.32 15.71
C THR A 88 -28.86 27.88 16.60
N GLY A 89 -27.80 28.68 16.61
CA GLY A 89 -26.60 28.46 17.43
C GLY A 89 -25.72 29.71 17.48
N CYS A 90 -24.65 29.66 18.27
CA CYS A 90 -23.63 30.70 18.36
C CYS A 90 -22.73 30.67 17.10
N PRO A 91 -22.78 31.70 16.23
CA PRO A 91 -22.07 31.67 14.95
C PRO A 91 -20.54 31.75 15.09
N THR A 92 -20.03 32.14 16.26
CA THR A 92 -18.59 32.30 16.52
C THR A 92 -17.94 31.06 17.13
N VAL A 93 -18.73 30.06 17.54
CA VAL A 93 -18.22 28.81 18.10
C VAL A 93 -18.77 27.66 17.27
N LEU A 94 -17.89 27.00 16.52
CA LEU A 94 -18.24 25.90 15.63
C LEU A 94 -17.76 24.58 16.25
N ILE A 95 -18.66 23.60 16.37
CA ILE A 95 -18.37 22.30 17.00
C ILE A 95 -18.44 21.18 15.96
N GLY A 96 -17.48 20.26 16.04
CA GLY A 96 -17.38 19.08 15.18
C GLY A 96 -16.08 19.02 14.40
N LYS A 97 -15.93 17.95 13.61
CA LYS A 97 -14.74 17.73 12.79
C LYS A 97 -14.67 18.73 11.62
N ASN A 98 -13.50 19.31 11.40
CA ASN A 98 -13.23 20.08 10.18
C ASN A 98 -13.11 19.13 8.97
N TYR A 99 -13.13 19.70 7.77
CA TYR A 99 -13.02 18.92 6.53
C TYR A 99 -11.77 18.01 6.54
N HIS A 100 -10.63 18.54 6.99
CA HIS A 100 -9.37 17.77 7.06
C HIS A 100 -9.48 16.56 8.00
N ALA A 101 -10.06 16.71 9.19
CA ALA A 101 -10.24 15.61 10.13
C ALA A 101 -11.17 14.52 9.59
N ASN A 102 -12.21 14.89 8.83
CA ASN A 102 -13.07 13.92 8.16
C ASN A 102 -12.34 13.17 7.05
N VAL A 103 -11.55 13.88 6.23
CA VAL A 103 -10.73 13.27 5.18
C VAL A 103 -9.71 12.30 5.79
N LEU A 104 -9.04 12.69 6.87
CA LEU A 104 -8.07 11.83 7.56
C LEU A 104 -8.74 10.61 8.20
N ALA A 105 -9.90 10.77 8.83
CA ALA A 105 -10.66 9.65 9.38
C ALA A 105 -11.09 8.68 8.28
N LYS A 106 -11.55 9.20 7.13
CA LYS A 106 -11.92 8.38 5.98
C LYS A 106 -10.72 7.66 5.39
N ALA A 107 -9.58 8.35 5.25
CA ALA A 107 -8.34 7.76 4.78
C ALA A 107 -7.88 6.61 5.71
N ALA A 108 -7.98 6.79 7.03
CA ALA A 108 -7.68 5.75 8.00
C ALA A 108 -8.64 4.55 7.88
N GLU A 109 -9.95 4.77 7.73
CA GLU A 109 -10.94 3.71 7.52
C GLU A 109 -10.69 2.90 6.24
N THR A 110 -10.28 3.57 5.16
CA THR A 110 -10.05 2.92 3.86
C THR A 110 -8.63 2.40 3.69
N GLY A 111 -7.75 2.58 4.68
CA GLY A 111 -6.33 2.26 4.57
C GLY A 111 -5.59 3.06 3.51
N ALA A 112 -6.11 4.25 3.14
CA ALA A 112 -5.45 5.10 2.15
C ALA A 112 -4.15 5.64 2.77
N PRO A 113 -2.98 5.36 2.16
CA PRO A 113 -1.71 5.83 2.71
C PRO A 113 -1.62 7.35 2.62
N PHE A 114 -0.90 7.94 3.57
CA PHE A 114 -0.40 9.31 3.38
C PHE A 114 0.54 9.28 2.17
N CYS A 115 0.18 9.97 1.08
CA CYS A 115 1.10 10.14 -0.04
C CYS A 115 2.32 10.91 0.46
N GLU A 116 3.52 10.38 0.23
CA GLU A 116 4.73 11.14 0.47
C GLU A 116 4.74 12.41 -0.39
N ALA A 117 5.44 13.45 0.07
CA ALA A 117 5.53 14.71 -0.67
C ALA A 117 6.06 14.52 -2.11
N VAL A 118 6.88 13.48 -2.32
CA VAL A 118 7.39 13.06 -3.63
C VAL A 118 6.26 12.55 -4.52
N ASP A 119 5.41 11.63 -4.05
CA ASP A 119 4.24 11.15 -4.80
C ASP A 119 3.29 12.28 -5.19
N LEU A 120 3.02 13.21 -4.28
CA LEU A 120 2.15 14.36 -4.56
C LEU A 120 2.74 15.27 -5.65
N LYS A 121 4.06 15.50 -5.60
CA LYS A 121 4.77 16.29 -6.60
C LYS A 121 4.73 15.62 -7.97
N ILE A 122 4.97 14.31 -8.03
CA ILE A 122 4.91 13.52 -9.27
C ILE A 122 3.51 13.56 -9.86
N LYS A 123 2.48 13.28 -9.05
CA LYS A 123 1.08 13.33 -9.48
C LYS A 123 0.73 14.71 -10.04
N SER A 124 1.10 15.78 -9.35
CA SER A 124 0.88 17.14 -9.84
C SER A 124 1.63 17.45 -11.13
N GLN A 125 2.87 16.97 -11.32
CA GLN A 125 3.60 17.16 -12.57
C GLN A 125 2.89 16.45 -13.73
N LEU A 126 2.51 15.19 -13.53
CA LEU A 126 1.80 14.39 -14.53
C LEU A 126 0.41 14.97 -14.88
N ASP A 127 -0.36 15.42 -13.88
CA ASP A 127 -1.70 15.99 -14.08
C ASP A 127 -1.68 17.32 -14.85
N ASN A 128 -0.59 18.09 -14.74
CA ASN A 128 -0.38 19.34 -15.46
C ASN A 128 0.24 19.14 -16.86
N THR A 129 0.52 17.90 -17.26
CA THR A 129 1.16 17.56 -18.53
C THR A 129 0.12 17.27 -19.60
N GLY A 130 0.31 17.82 -20.80
CA GLY A 130 -0.51 17.46 -21.96
C GLY A 130 -0.23 16.03 -22.43
N TRP A 131 -1.25 15.36 -22.97
CA TRP A 131 -1.15 13.94 -23.38
C TRP A 131 0.03 13.62 -24.32
N PHE A 132 0.49 14.57 -25.12
CA PHE A 132 1.60 14.39 -26.07
C PHE A 132 3.00 14.38 -25.44
N GLU A 133 3.15 14.84 -24.19
CA GLU A 133 4.44 14.95 -23.51
C GLU A 133 4.54 14.04 -22.28
N SER A 134 3.50 13.25 -22.02
CA SER A 134 3.37 12.51 -20.76
C SER A 134 4.43 11.42 -20.59
N ASP A 135 4.88 10.81 -21.68
CA ASP A 135 5.97 9.84 -21.73
C ASP A 135 7.32 10.49 -21.40
N SER A 136 7.65 11.60 -22.06
CA SER A 136 8.88 12.35 -21.83
C SER A 136 8.97 12.86 -20.39
N ILE A 137 7.86 13.39 -19.85
CA ILE A 137 7.84 13.88 -18.47
C ILE A 137 7.94 12.73 -17.46
N ALA A 138 7.27 11.61 -17.70
CA ALA A 138 7.41 10.44 -16.85
C ALA A 138 8.86 9.93 -16.82
N ARG A 139 9.53 9.92 -17.99
CA ARG A 139 10.94 9.56 -18.11
C ARG A 139 11.85 10.52 -17.35
N ASP A 140 11.66 11.83 -17.52
CA ASP A 140 12.44 12.85 -16.81
C ASP A 140 12.27 12.74 -15.29
N ILE A 141 11.06 12.49 -14.81
CA ILE A 141 10.77 12.26 -13.39
C ILE A 141 11.55 11.04 -12.90
N VAL A 142 11.42 9.89 -13.56
CA VAL A 142 12.10 8.65 -13.16
C VAL A 142 13.62 8.82 -13.18
N ASN A 143 14.16 9.53 -14.15
CA ASN A 143 15.59 9.79 -14.27
C ASN A 143 16.11 10.73 -13.17
N ALA A 144 15.32 11.72 -12.76
CA ALA A 144 15.68 12.66 -11.70
C ALA A 144 15.65 12.05 -10.29
N LEU A 145 14.84 11.01 -10.05
CA LEU A 145 14.73 10.38 -8.74
C LEU A 145 15.94 9.48 -8.43
N SER A 146 16.36 9.51 -7.17
CA SER A 146 17.32 8.54 -6.62
C SER A 146 16.68 7.17 -6.41
N ASP A 147 17.51 6.15 -6.29
CA ASP A 147 17.07 4.78 -6.02
C ASP A 147 16.25 4.67 -4.72
N THR A 148 16.65 5.39 -3.67
CA THR A 148 15.93 5.41 -2.39
C THR A 148 14.56 6.09 -2.51
N GLU A 149 14.42 7.10 -3.36
CA GLU A 149 13.12 7.73 -3.62
C GLU A 149 12.21 6.82 -4.43
N LEU A 150 12.75 6.13 -5.44
CA LEU A 150 12.02 5.16 -6.26
C LEU A 150 11.49 4.00 -5.41
N ASP A 151 12.28 3.50 -4.45
CA ASP A 151 11.86 2.41 -3.57
C ASP A 151 10.69 2.82 -2.66
N LYS A 152 10.55 4.10 -2.32
CA LYS A 152 9.49 4.65 -1.46
C LYS A 152 8.20 5.04 -2.19
N LEU A 153 8.23 5.15 -3.52
CA LEU A 153 7.03 5.51 -4.28
C LEU A 153 5.90 4.51 -4.04
N THR A 154 4.68 5.03 -3.94
CA THR A 154 3.48 4.19 -3.81
C THR A 154 3.26 3.32 -5.05
N PRO A 155 2.65 2.12 -4.92
CA PRO A 155 2.30 1.28 -6.08
C PRO A 155 1.49 2.04 -7.13
N GLU A 156 0.58 2.92 -6.73
CA GLU A 156 -0.23 3.73 -7.64
C GLU A 156 0.62 4.71 -8.46
N THR A 157 1.61 5.35 -7.83
CA THR A 157 2.51 6.26 -8.55
C THR A 157 3.43 5.50 -9.49
N LYS A 158 3.99 4.35 -9.08
CA LYS A 158 4.79 3.49 -9.95
C LYS A 158 3.97 3.00 -11.15
N LYS A 159 2.76 2.52 -10.90
CA LYS A 159 1.80 2.12 -11.94
C LYS A 159 1.51 3.25 -12.92
N ARG A 160 1.30 4.47 -12.41
CA ARG A 160 1.02 5.62 -13.26
C ARG A 160 2.21 5.97 -14.14
N LEU A 161 3.41 6.09 -13.57
CA LEU A 161 4.64 6.37 -14.31
C LEU A 161 4.91 5.30 -15.38
N ALA A 162 4.79 4.02 -15.01
CA ALA A 162 4.98 2.92 -15.95
C ALA A 162 3.93 2.93 -17.09
N LYS A 163 2.69 3.34 -16.81
CA LYS A 163 1.65 3.50 -17.83
C LYS A 163 2.01 4.59 -18.84
N GLU A 164 2.50 5.73 -18.38
CA GLU A 164 2.93 6.82 -19.28
C GLU A 164 4.13 6.39 -20.13
N LEU A 165 5.13 5.73 -19.55
CA LEU A 165 6.31 5.20 -20.27
C LEU A 165 5.96 4.11 -21.30
N LYS A 166 4.86 3.38 -21.10
CA LYS A 166 4.38 2.34 -22.02
C LYS A 166 3.38 2.89 -23.07
N ASN A 167 3.12 4.19 -23.07
CA ASN A 167 2.13 4.77 -23.98
C ASN A 167 2.72 4.90 -25.39
N GLY A 168 2.18 4.17 -26.36
CA GLY A 168 2.63 4.25 -27.76
C GLY A 168 3.90 3.43 -28.05
N HIS A 169 4.82 4.00 -28.84
CA HIS A 169 6.07 3.32 -29.20
C HIS A 169 7.10 3.51 -28.09
N ILE A 170 7.55 2.41 -27.49
CA ILE A 170 8.50 2.42 -26.39
C ILE A 170 9.92 2.55 -26.95
N SER A 171 10.57 3.69 -26.70
CA SER A 171 11.98 3.91 -27.06
C SER A 171 12.93 3.15 -26.13
N GLN A 172 14.21 3.07 -26.47
CA GLN A 172 15.21 2.46 -25.57
C GLN A 172 15.31 3.24 -24.25
N GLU A 173 15.20 4.58 -24.29
CA GLU A 173 15.24 5.41 -23.09
C GLU A 173 14.04 5.16 -22.17
N ASP A 174 12.87 4.85 -22.74
CA ASP A 174 11.67 4.47 -21.96
C ASP A 174 11.85 3.11 -21.30
N LYS A 175 12.49 2.16 -21.99
CA LYS A 175 12.84 0.85 -21.40
C LYS A 175 13.82 1.02 -20.25
N ASP A 176 14.84 1.85 -20.42
CA ASP A 176 15.83 2.11 -19.37
C ASP A 176 15.17 2.75 -18.15
N ALA A 177 14.24 3.68 -18.36
CA ALA A 177 13.44 4.27 -17.29
C ALA A 177 12.49 3.26 -16.61
N LEU A 178 11.81 2.41 -17.39
CA LEU A 178 10.97 1.32 -16.84
C LEU A 178 11.80 0.33 -16.00
N ASN A 179 12.98 -0.04 -16.49
CA ASN A 179 13.93 -0.88 -15.78
C ASN A 179 14.35 -0.19 -14.47
N LYS A 180 14.68 1.10 -14.49
CA LYS A 180 15.04 1.85 -13.28
C LYS A 180 13.89 1.93 -12.26
N LEU A 181 12.66 2.12 -12.73
CA LEU A 181 11.45 2.30 -11.92
C LEU A 181 10.98 1.00 -11.24
N LEU A 182 11.01 -0.12 -11.98
CA LEU A 182 10.40 -1.39 -11.58
C LEU A 182 11.40 -2.42 -11.04
N ARG A 183 12.70 -2.10 -11.06
CA ARG A 183 13.77 -2.98 -10.55
C ARG A 183 13.68 -3.20 -9.05
N ILE A 184 13.83 -4.45 -8.63
CA ILE A 184 14.04 -4.81 -7.21
C ILE A 184 15.54 -4.93 -6.95
N ARG A 185 16.14 -3.89 -6.38
CA ARG A 185 17.60 -3.79 -6.15
C ARG A 185 18.14 -4.80 -5.15
N SER A 186 17.29 -5.25 -4.23
CA SER A 186 17.65 -6.22 -3.18
C SER A 186 17.65 -7.67 -3.66
N ILE A 187 17.29 -7.95 -4.92
CA ILE A 187 17.29 -9.30 -5.48
C ILE A 187 18.17 -9.29 -6.72
N SER A 188 19.22 -10.11 -6.78
CA SER A 188 20.05 -10.28 -7.97
C SER A 188 19.88 -11.70 -8.52
N ILE A 189 19.83 -11.82 -9.85
CA ILE A 189 19.87 -13.07 -10.59
C ILE A 189 21.23 -13.15 -11.26
N LYS A 190 21.96 -14.23 -10.97
CA LYS A 190 23.35 -14.40 -11.38
C LYS A 190 23.55 -15.68 -12.18
N ARG A 191 24.54 -15.63 -13.08
CA ARG A 191 25.01 -16.77 -13.85
C ARG A 191 26.52 -16.79 -14.01
N LYS A 192 27.13 -17.96 -13.81
CA LYS A 192 28.44 -18.32 -14.35
C LYS A 192 28.29 -19.14 -15.62
N ASP A 193 29.05 -18.78 -16.64
CA ASP A 193 29.05 -19.49 -17.90
C ASP A 193 29.76 -20.85 -17.79
N ILE A 194 29.54 -21.70 -18.80
CA ILE A 194 30.14 -23.03 -18.88
C ILE A 194 31.67 -22.89 -19.01
N ASP A 195 32.43 -23.50 -18.09
CA ASP A 195 33.87 -23.67 -18.22
C ASP A 195 34.25 -25.17 -18.30
N ILE A 196 34.55 -25.64 -19.51
CA ILE A 196 34.80 -27.06 -19.81
C ILE A 196 36.11 -27.58 -19.16
N GLY A 197 36.93 -26.72 -18.54
CA GLY A 197 38.11 -27.08 -17.76
C GLY A 197 38.08 -26.70 -16.27
N GLY A 198 37.03 -25.99 -15.83
CA GLY A 198 36.92 -25.43 -14.49
C GLY A 198 36.09 -26.26 -13.51
N GLU A 199 35.82 -25.66 -12.35
CA GLU A 199 34.93 -26.23 -11.32
C GLU A 199 33.46 -26.27 -11.82
N ASP A 200 33.05 -25.29 -12.65
CA ASP A 200 31.67 -25.09 -13.12
C ASP A 200 31.45 -25.58 -14.57
N LYS A 201 31.58 -26.89 -14.78
CA LYS A 201 31.54 -27.55 -16.10
C LYS A 201 30.26 -27.36 -16.91
N TYR A 202 29.17 -26.92 -16.29
CA TYR A 202 27.84 -26.82 -16.91
C TYR A 202 27.22 -25.42 -16.79
N GLY A 203 27.96 -24.47 -16.22
CA GLY A 203 27.45 -23.16 -15.82
C GLY A 203 26.44 -23.27 -14.68
N HIS A 204 26.29 -22.21 -13.90
CA HIS A 204 25.38 -22.21 -12.76
C HIS A 204 24.57 -20.94 -12.69
N TRP A 205 23.28 -21.09 -12.40
CA TRP A 205 22.37 -19.98 -12.12
C TRP A 205 22.00 -20.01 -10.64
N TRP A 206 22.08 -18.86 -9.99
CA TRP A 206 21.62 -18.67 -8.63
C TRP A 206 20.97 -17.29 -8.47
N LEU A 207 20.20 -17.12 -7.41
CA LEU A 207 19.65 -15.84 -7.01
C LEU A 207 20.21 -15.43 -5.66
N GLU A 208 20.38 -14.13 -5.43
CA GLU A 208 20.82 -13.55 -4.17
C GLU A 208 19.77 -12.57 -3.65
N ILE A 209 19.53 -12.61 -2.34
CA ILE A 209 18.61 -11.69 -1.66
C ILE A 209 19.39 -10.94 -0.57
N ASP A 210 19.30 -9.60 -0.61
CA ASP A 210 19.94 -8.66 0.31
C ASP A 210 21.46 -8.86 0.48
N ASN A 211 22.10 -9.57 -0.46
CA ASN A 211 23.49 -10.05 -0.35
C ASN A 211 23.76 -10.88 0.93
N SER A 212 22.73 -11.38 1.61
CA SER A 212 22.85 -12.15 2.85
C SER A 212 22.50 -13.63 2.68
N GLU A 213 21.72 -13.95 1.65
CA GLU A 213 21.30 -15.31 1.33
C GLU A 213 21.29 -15.51 -0.18
N SER A 214 21.34 -16.78 -0.59
CA SER A 214 21.30 -17.15 -1.99
C SER A 214 20.74 -18.55 -2.20
N TYR A 215 20.16 -18.74 -3.38
CA TYR A 215 19.45 -19.96 -3.73
C TYR A 215 19.78 -20.39 -5.16
N GLY A 216 20.19 -21.64 -5.32
CA GLY A 216 20.44 -22.27 -6.61
C GLY A 216 20.15 -23.77 -6.56
N TRP A 217 19.96 -24.38 -7.73
CA TRP A 217 19.60 -25.80 -7.84
C TRP A 217 20.76 -26.64 -8.35
N TRP A 218 21.14 -27.65 -7.56
CA TRP A 218 22.34 -28.46 -7.77
C TRP A 218 22.00 -29.94 -7.91
N PRO A 219 22.86 -30.73 -8.57
CA PRO A 219 22.77 -32.18 -8.47
C PRO A 219 23.19 -32.64 -7.08
N LYS A 220 22.49 -33.60 -6.49
CA LYS A 220 22.80 -34.15 -5.16
C LYS A 220 23.99 -35.11 -5.18
N ASN A 221 24.25 -35.74 -6.33
CA ASN A 221 25.37 -36.67 -6.53
C ASN A 221 26.37 -36.08 -7.53
N GLN A 222 27.61 -36.59 -7.54
CA GLN A 222 28.59 -36.20 -8.55
C GLN A 222 28.06 -36.56 -9.94
N VAL A 223 28.05 -35.58 -10.85
CA VAL A 223 27.57 -35.77 -12.23
C VAL A 223 28.75 -35.93 -13.19
N GLY A 224 28.85 -37.11 -13.81
CA GLY A 224 29.66 -37.34 -15.00
C GLY A 224 28.84 -37.11 -16.28
N LEU A 225 29.46 -37.32 -17.46
CA LEU A 225 28.79 -37.15 -18.75
C LEU A 225 27.54 -38.05 -18.92
N GLY A 226 27.52 -39.24 -18.31
CA GLY A 226 26.40 -40.17 -18.37
C GLY A 226 25.23 -39.75 -17.47
N GLU A 227 25.52 -39.36 -16.23
CA GLU A 227 24.54 -38.89 -15.24
C GLU A 227 23.95 -37.53 -15.61
N THR A 228 24.71 -36.69 -16.33
CA THR A 228 24.23 -35.43 -16.92
C THR A 228 23.04 -35.66 -17.87
N LEU A 229 23.01 -36.80 -18.57
CA LEU A 229 21.96 -37.19 -19.52
C LEU A 229 20.88 -38.07 -18.87
N GLY A 230 21.24 -38.93 -17.91
CA GLY A 230 20.32 -39.83 -17.21
C GLY A 230 19.52 -39.19 -16.07
N GLY A 231 20.04 -38.10 -15.51
CA GLY A 231 19.47 -37.41 -14.36
C GLY A 231 19.91 -37.98 -13.02
N THR A 232 19.94 -37.11 -12.00
CA THR A 232 20.19 -37.48 -10.61
C THR A 232 19.23 -36.71 -9.70
N ASP A 233 19.11 -37.07 -8.42
CA ASP A 233 18.32 -36.27 -7.48
C ASP A 233 18.87 -34.84 -7.43
N GLY A 234 18.00 -33.84 -7.46
CA GLY A 234 18.40 -32.46 -7.26
C GLY A 234 18.32 -32.05 -5.79
N GLU A 235 19.09 -31.04 -5.42
CA GLU A 235 19.04 -30.44 -4.10
C GLU A 235 19.24 -28.92 -4.15
N LEU A 236 18.62 -28.24 -3.18
CA LEU A 236 18.80 -26.81 -2.98
C LEU A 236 20.21 -26.55 -2.44
N ASN A 237 20.91 -25.60 -3.05
CA ASN A 237 22.21 -25.09 -2.63
C ASN A 237 23.31 -26.15 -2.49
N GLY A 238 23.20 -27.30 -3.16
CA GLY A 238 24.29 -28.29 -3.21
C GLY A 238 24.79 -28.73 -1.83
N GLN A 239 23.89 -28.79 -0.85
CA GLN A 239 24.21 -28.99 0.57
C GLN A 239 24.97 -30.28 0.86
N THR A 240 24.84 -31.31 0.03
CA THR A 240 25.46 -32.61 0.27
C THR A 240 26.93 -32.63 -0.18
N LEU A 241 27.23 -32.10 -1.38
CA LEU A 241 28.55 -32.28 -2.02
C LEU A 241 29.30 -30.99 -2.35
N TYR A 242 28.59 -29.87 -2.47
CA TYR A 242 29.13 -28.63 -3.02
C TYR A 242 29.32 -27.54 -1.95
N GLY A 243 29.07 -27.86 -0.67
CA GLY A 243 29.43 -27.01 0.46
C GLY A 243 28.47 -25.85 0.75
N GLY A 244 27.32 -25.78 0.08
CA GLY A 244 26.30 -24.78 0.40
C GLY A 244 25.48 -25.14 1.64
N THR A 245 24.61 -24.23 2.03
CA THR A 245 23.75 -24.33 3.22
C THR A 245 22.28 -24.19 2.84
N SER A 246 21.36 -24.34 3.80
CA SER A 246 19.92 -24.13 3.56
C SER A 246 19.56 -22.71 3.07
N THR A 247 20.46 -21.73 3.23
CA THR A 247 20.23 -20.32 2.83
C THR A 247 21.35 -19.73 1.99
N THR A 248 22.36 -20.53 1.61
CA THR A 248 23.53 -20.02 0.90
C THR A 248 23.96 -21.01 -0.16
N ASP A 249 23.88 -20.58 -1.42
CA ASP A 249 24.45 -21.27 -2.57
C ASP A 249 25.99 -21.27 -2.50
N PRO A 250 26.69 -22.31 -2.99
CA PRO A 250 28.15 -22.34 -3.06
C PRO A 250 28.79 -21.12 -3.74
N HIS A 251 28.09 -20.48 -4.68
CA HIS A 251 28.55 -19.27 -5.38
C HIS A 251 28.05 -17.97 -4.76
N HIS A 252 27.60 -17.99 -3.51
CA HIS A 252 27.17 -16.77 -2.84
C HIS A 252 28.27 -15.70 -2.80
N GLY A 253 27.97 -14.52 -3.35
CA GLY A 253 28.91 -13.40 -3.40
C GLY A 253 29.98 -13.53 -4.48
N ASP A 254 30.00 -14.63 -5.23
CA ASP A 254 30.93 -14.80 -6.34
C ASP A 254 30.63 -13.81 -7.48
N PRO A 255 31.65 -13.45 -8.28
CA PRO A 255 31.42 -12.73 -9.53
C PRO A 255 30.65 -13.62 -10.52
N ALA A 256 29.79 -12.98 -11.30
CA ALA A 256 28.96 -13.64 -12.32
C ALA A 256 29.21 -13.02 -13.69
N ASN A 257 29.14 -13.85 -14.75
CA ASN A 257 29.18 -13.39 -16.13
C ASN A 257 27.90 -12.63 -16.52
N THR A 258 26.77 -13.03 -15.91
CA THR A 258 25.50 -12.32 -16.01
C THR A 258 25.05 -11.99 -14.59
N ASP A 259 24.72 -10.72 -14.34
CA ASP A 259 24.17 -10.22 -13.08
C ASP A 259 23.14 -9.15 -13.43
N PHE A 260 21.89 -9.39 -13.05
CA PHE A 260 20.84 -8.39 -13.18
C PHE A 260 19.87 -8.45 -12.00
N ASN A 261 19.24 -7.33 -11.71
CA ASN A 261 18.11 -7.29 -10.79
C ASN A 261 16.81 -7.41 -11.59
N PRO A 262 15.86 -8.26 -11.15
CA PRO A 262 14.61 -8.44 -11.85
C PRO A 262 13.70 -7.22 -11.69
N THR A 263 12.71 -7.13 -12.57
CA THR A 263 11.63 -6.13 -12.50
C THR A 263 10.31 -6.77 -12.11
N ILE A 264 9.37 -5.97 -11.60
CA ILE A 264 7.99 -6.39 -11.31
C ILE A 264 7.00 -5.83 -12.32
N ASP A 265 5.84 -6.48 -12.40
CA ASP A 265 4.69 -5.88 -13.08
C ASP A 265 4.27 -4.59 -12.33
N PRO A 266 3.99 -3.48 -13.04
CA PRO A 266 3.49 -2.25 -12.39
C PRO A 266 2.18 -2.42 -11.61
N ASP A 267 1.40 -3.46 -11.91
CA ASP A 267 0.17 -3.80 -11.19
C ASP A 267 0.42 -4.68 -9.96
N ASP A 268 1.66 -5.11 -9.72
CA ASP A 268 2.02 -5.83 -8.51
C ASP A 268 2.01 -4.89 -7.30
N THR A 269 1.16 -5.22 -6.34
CA THR A 269 0.95 -4.42 -5.11
C THR A 269 1.70 -4.99 -3.91
N ARG A 270 2.39 -6.12 -4.08
CA ARG A 270 3.18 -6.74 -3.01
C ARG A 270 4.37 -5.88 -2.64
N THR A 271 4.70 -5.90 -1.37
CA THR A 271 5.94 -5.34 -0.85
C THR A 271 7.14 -6.16 -1.33
N VAL A 272 8.31 -5.53 -1.35
CA VAL A 272 9.57 -6.22 -1.68
C VAL A 272 9.82 -7.41 -0.74
N ASP A 273 9.46 -7.29 0.54
CA ASP A 273 9.62 -8.38 1.52
C ASP A 273 8.68 -9.57 1.26
N GLU A 274 7.45 -9.32 0.82
CA GLU A 274 6.53 -10.38 0.37
C GLU A 274 7.07 -11.13 -0.85
N ILE A 275 7.68 -10.41 -1.79
CA ILE A 275 8.32 -11.00 -2.97
C ILE A 275 9.54 -11.84 -2.58
N LYS A 276 10.40 -11.34 -1.70
CA LYS A 276 11.53 -12.11 -1.14
C LYS A 276 11.04 -13.37 -0.44
N ASN A 277 9.99 -13.26 0.37
CA ASN A 277 9.40 -14.42 1.04
C ASN A 277 8.83 -15.44 0.05
N CYS A 278 8.22 -15.00 -1.05
CA CYS A 278 7.80 -15.89 -2.13
C CYS A 278 9.00 -16.68 -2.70
N LEU A 279 10.12 -16.01 -2.99
CA LEU A 279 11.32 -16.69 -3.51
C LEU A 279 11.88 -17.70 -2.51
N ARG A 280 11.95 -17.34 -1.22
CA ARG A 280 12.38 -18.26 -0.15
C ARG A 280 11.46 -19.48 -0.08
N GLN A 281 10.15 -19.28 -0.08
CA GLN A 281 9.18 -20.38 -0.02
C GLN A 281 9.28 -21.28 -1.25
N PHE A 282 9.37 -20.69 -2.45
CA PHE A 282 9.58 -21.42 -3.68
C PHE A 282 10.84 -22.28 -3.61
N ALA A 283 11.98 -21.67 -3.26
CA ALA A 283 13.27 -22.35 -3.16
C ALA A 283 13.22 -23.56 -2.22
N ASN A 284 12.64 -23.39 -1.03
CA ASN A 284 12.51 -24.46 -0.03
C ASN A 284 11.49 -25.55 -0.42
N SER A 285 10.53 -25.23 -1.30
CA SER A 285 9.55 -26.19 -1.80
C SER A 285 10.00 -26.92 -3.08
N TYR A 286 11.04 -26.41 -3.75
CA TYR A 286 11.50 -26.96 -5.01
C TYR A 286 12.12 -28.34 -4.80
N SER A 287 11.64 -29.31 -5.58
CA SER A 287 12.07 -30.70 -5.50
C SER A 287 11.96 -31.35 -6.88
N GLY A 288 12.74 -32.40 -7.09
CA GLY A 288 12.79 -33.12 -8.35
C GLY A 288 14.19 -33.59 -8.68
N GLU A 289 14.34 -34.14 -9.88
CA GLU A 289 15.63 -34.61 -10.37
C GLU A 289 16.38 -33.45 -11.01
N TRP A 290 17.67 -33.34 -10.74
CA TRP A 290 18.56 -32.53 -11.54
C TRP A 290 18.89 -33.25 -12.86
N ARG A 291 18.55 -32.63 -13.99
CA ARG A 291 18.78 -33.15 -15.34
C ARG A 291 19.25 -32.05 -16.29
N TRP A 292 20.32 -32.32 -17.03
CA TRP A 292 20.82 -31.41 -18.06
C TRP A 292 20.75 -32.09 -19.44
N THR A 293 19.55 -32.39 -19.90
CA THR A 293 19.31 -32.96 -21.24
C THR A 293 19.13 -31.84 -22.26
N VAL A 294 20.22 -31.40 -22.89
CA VAL A 294 20.20 -30.41 -23.99
C VAL A 294 19.37 -29.15 -23.64
N GLY A 295 19.47 -28.70 -22.37
CA GLY A 295 18.77 -27.52 -21.87
C GLY A 295 17.28 -27.70 -21.49
N ALA A 296 16.70 -28.91 -21.59
CA ALA A 296 15.27 -29.17 -21.36
C ALA A 296 14.94 -29.90 -20.04
N GLY A 297 15.93 -30.25 -19.22
CA GLY A 297 15.74 -30.90 -17.92
C GLY A 297 15.67 -29.91 -16.74
N GLN A 298 15.20 -30.37 -15.58
CA GLN A 298 15.21 -29.58 -14.33
C GLN A 298 16.66 -29.30 -13.90
N ASN A 299 17.13 -28.07 -14.05
CA ASN A 299 18.49 -27.63 -13.70
C ASN A 299 18.46 -26.23 -13.06
N CYS A 300 19.63 -25.68 -12.78
CA CYS A 300 19.79 -24.34 -12.17
C CYS A 300 19.05 -23.24 -12.95
N HIS A 301 19.06 -23.28 -14.28
CA HIS A 301 18.36 -22.31 -15.12
C HIS A 301 16.84 -22.47 -15.07
N THR A 302 16.31 -23.70 -15.13
CA THR A 302 14.86 -23.90 -15.00
C THR A 302 14.37 -23.56 -13.60
N PHE A 303 15.16 -23.85 -12.56
CA PHE A 303 14.85 -23.42 -11.19
C PHE A 303 14.69 -21.91 -11.12
N GLN A 304 15.67 -21.15 -11.64
CA GLN A 304 15.66 -19.70 -11.67
C GLN A 304 14.46 -19.15 -12.45
N LYS A 305 14.19 -19.67 -13.66
CA LYS A 305 13.02 -19.27 -14.47
C LYS A 305 11.70 -19.57 -13.77
N SER A 306 11.57 -20.75 -13.17
CA SER A 306 10.38 -21.13 -12.41
C SER A 306 10.21 -20.26 -11.16
N ALA A 307 11.28 -19.91 -10.46
CA ALA A 307 11.23 -19.01 -9.31
C ALA A 307 10.73 -17.62 -9.72
N MET A 308 11.29 -17.05 -10.79
CA MET A 308 10.87 -15.75 -11.30
C MET A 308 9.42 -15.78 -11.75
N GLN A 309 9.03 -16.78 -12.55
CA GLN A 309 7.65 -16.91 -13.01
C GLN A 309 6.66 -17.10 -11.85
N HIS A 310 6.99 -17.95 -10.88
CA HIS A 310 6.14 -18.21 -9.72
C HIS A 310 5.94 -16.96 -8.85
N CYS A 311 7.00 -16.15 -8.71
CA CYS A 311 6.96 -14.93 -7.91
C CYS A 311 6.69 -13.67 -8.72
N GLY A 312 6.26 -13.76 -9.98
CA GLY A 312 5.84 -12.61 -10.80
C GLY A 312 6.97 -11.64 -11.15
N LEU A 313 8.20 -12.15 -11.27
CA LEU A 313 9.39 -11.39 -11.63
C LEU A 313 9.69 -11.51 -13.13
N ASN A 314 10.15 -10.42 -13.71
CA ASN A 314 10.51 -10.32 -15.13
C ASN A 314 12.00 -10.00 -15.29
N GLU A 315 12.57 -10.46 -16.40
CA GLU A 315 13.87 -9.94 -16.85
C GLU A 315 13.72 -8.44 -17.22
N PRO A 316 14.79 -7.64 -17.11
CA PRO A 316 14.79 -6.26 -17.59
C PRO A 316 14.39 -6.15 -19.08
N TYR A 317 13.73 -5.06 -19.45
CA TYR A 317 13.25 -4.69 -20.81
C TYR A 317 14.35 -4.51 -21.85
#